data_AF-A0A922ZAE7-F1
#
_entry.id   AF-A0A922ZAE7-F1
#
_cell.length_a   1.000
_cell.length_b   1.000
_cell.length_c   1.000
_cell.angle_alpha   90.00
_cell.angle_beta   90.00
_cell.angle_gamma   90.00
#
_symmetry.space_group_name_H-M   'P 1'
#
loop_
_entity.id
_entity.type
_entity.pdbx_description
1 polymer ?
#
loop_
_entity_poly.entity_id
_entity_poly.type
_entity_poly.pdbx_seq_one_letter_code
_entity_poly.pdbx_strand_id
1 'polypeptide(L)'
;MTTLLVSCLLATQTTGVSNVVDHGPQSQHDAVMEVATMVNTALWAPDKTARGFSLRSIEMTKVPAGFSGLGERHAVRMRFINKHTTTAFDIYQVPTSKSVNASKHMDWLLKGGYFEGGVSHLDTFVSMKRGDMDIAFVGGLVSEPSAKELLSRLVAVKPDPSARRN
;
A
#
# COMPACT_ATOMS: atom_id res chain seq x y z
N MET A 1 -17.73 50.34 -13.62
CA MET A 1 -17.47 49.38 -12.54
C MET A 1 -18.37 48.18 -12.76
N THR A 2 -17.81 47.05 -13.16
CA THR A 2 -18.57 45.85 -13.52
C THR A 2 -18.09 44.73 -12.60
N THR A 3 -18.97 44.25 -11.72
CA THR A 3 -18.69 43.20 -10.75
C THR A 3 -19.02 41.85 -11.39
N LEU A 4 -18.01 40.98 -11.56
CA LEU A 4 -18.18 39.61 -12.04
C LEU A 4 -18.33 38.68 -10.83
N LEU A 5 -19.52 38.10 -10.67
CA LEU A 5 -19.78 37.00 -9.75
C LEU A 5 -19.31 35.68 -10.40
N VAL A 6 -18.24 35.10 -9.87
CA VAL A 6 -17.83 33.72 -10.18
C VAL A 6 -18.31 32.84 -9.03
N SER A 7 -19.38 32.09 -9.28
CA SER A 7 -19.84 31.03 -8.39
C SER A 7 -18.88 29.84 -8.47
N CYS A 8 -17.99 29.71 -7.49
CA CYS A 8 -17.24 28.48 -7.28
C CYS A 8 -18.10 27.48 -6.49
N LEU A 9 -18.59 26.49 -7.21
CA LEU A 9 -19.14 25.25 -6.70
C LEU A 9 -18.05 24.53 -5.89
N LEU A 10 -18.10 24.61 -4.55
CA LEU A 10 -17.24 23.80 -3.68
C LEU A 10 -17.87 22.41 -3.56
N ALA A 11 -17.27 21.47 -4.27
CA ALA A 11 -17.49 20.05 -4.10
C ALA A 11 -17.28 19.66 -2.63
N THR A 12 -18.24 18.94 -2.08
CA THR A 12 -18.19 18.26 -0.79
C THR A 12 -16.89 17.46 -0.67
N GLN A 13 -16.02 17.89 0.23
CA GLN A 13 -14.85 17.12 0.67
C GLN A 13 -15.35 15.86 1.37
N THR A 14 -15.26 14.71 0.70
CA THR A 14 -15.20 13.44 1.41
C THR A 14 -13.79 13.32 1.96
N THR A 15 -13.65 13.60 3.25
CA THR A 15 -12.43 13.40 4.02
C THR A 15 -12.06 11.92 4.05
N GLY A 16 -11.30 11.46 3.05
CA GLY A 16 -10.42 10.32 3.20
C GLY A 16 -9.21 10.81 4.00
N VAL A 17 -9.16 10.47 5.29
CA VAL A 17 -7.99 10.76 6.12
C VAL A 17 -6.85 9.88 5.62
N SER A 18 -6.08 10.37 4.64
CA SER A 18 -4.83 9.77 4.23
C SER A 18 -3.81 10.14 5.30
N ASN A 19 -3.63 9.26 6.29
CA ASN A 19 -2.51 9.37 7.24
C ASN A 19 -1.22 9.06 6.48
N VAL A 20 -0.74 10.04 5.70
CA VAL A 20 0.58 9.99 5.09
C VAL A 20 1.59 10.23 6.20
N VAL A 21 2.11 9.16 6.79
CA VAL A 21 3.23 9.27 7.72
C VAL A 21 4.51 9.34 6.89
N ASP A 22 5.12 10.53 6.80
CA ASP A 22 6.46 10.71 6.23
C ASP A 22 7.47 10.20 7.24
N HIS A 23 7.85 8.93 7.10
CA HIS A 23 8.91 8.37 7.91
C HIS A 23 10.25 8.86 7.35
N GLY A 24 10.93 9.71 8.11
CA GLY A 24 12.39 9.88 7.97
C GLY A 24 13.11 8.54 8.18
N PRO A 25 14.45 8.50 8.33
CA PRO A 25 15.21 7.26 8.53
C PRO A 25 14.97 6.58 9.91
N GLN A 26 13.76 6.68 10.46
CA GLN A 26 13.16 5.65 11.32
C GLN A 26 13.32 4.31 10.62
N SER A 27 13.75 3.28 11.36
CA SER A 27 14.00 1.99 10.74
C SER A 27 12.73 1.53 10.03
N GLN A 28 12.84 1.11 8.77
CA GLN A 28 11.71 0.64 7.96
C GLN A 28 10.86 -0.38 8.75
N HIS A 29 11.52 -1.17 9.59
CA HIS A 29 10.91 -2.13 10.48
C HIS A 29 9.95 -1.48 11.49
N ASP A 30 10.37 -0.40 12.18
CA ASP A 30 9.54 0.27 13.19
C ASP A 30 8.30 0.90 12.56
N ALA A 31 8.44 1.56 11.41
CA ALA A 31 7.33 2.13 10.66
C ALA A 31 6.31 1.06 10.24
N VAL A 32 6.80 -0.07 9.71
CA VAL A 32 5.92 -1.18 9.33
C VAL A 32 5.30 -1.83 10.57
N MET A 33 6.02 -1.94 11.69
CA MET A 33 5.50 -2.48 12.94
C MET A 33 4.39 -1.61 13.55
N GLU A 34 4.55 -0.30 13.51
CA GLU A 34 3.53 0.67 13.93
C GLU A 34 2.23 0.45 13.15
N VAL A 35 2.32 0.41 11.81
CA VAL A 35 1.15 0.19 10.95
C VAL A 35 0.58 -1.22 11.14
N ALA A 36 1.40 -2.26 11.23
CA ALA A 36 0.96 -3.62 11.52
C ALA A 36 0.17 -3.70 12.83
N THR A 37 0.60 -2.95 13.85
CA THR A 37 -0.08 -2.83 15.14
C THR A 37 -1.42 -2.11 14.99
N MET A 38 -1.46 -0.99 14.26
CA MET A 38 -2.70 -0.26 13.98
C MET A 38 -3.74 -1.11 13.23
N VAL A 39 -3.31 -1.88 12.22
CA VAL A 39 -4.22 -2.74 11.43
C VAL A 39 -4.45 -4.12 12.06
N ASN A 40 -3.81 -4.42 13.20
CA ASN A 40 -3.91 -5.68 13.93
C ASN A 40 -3.69 -6.91 13.03
N THR A 41 -2.74 -6.82 12.10
CA THR A 41 -2.37 -7.92 11.22
C THR A 41 -0.89 -7.84 10.87
N ALA A 42 -0.29 -8.97 10.54
CA ALA A 42 1.06 -8.98 10.01
C ALA A 42 1.10 -8.28 8.64
N LEU A 43 2.14 -7.48 8.41
CA LEU A 43 2.45 -6.88 7.11
C LEU A 43 3.72 -7.51 6.56
N TRP A 44 3.80 -7.65 5.24
CA TRP A 44 4.96 -8.22 4.56
C TRP A 44 5.81 -7.11 3.97
N ALA A 45 7.02 -6.93 4.47
CA ALA A 45 7.94 -5.89 4.02
C ALA A 45 9.29 -6.49 3.61
N PRO A 46 10.07 -5.81 2.74
CA PRO A 46 11.43 -6.26 2.43
C PRO A 46 12.31 -6.23 3.67
N ASP A 47 12.97 -7.34 4.03
CA ASP A 47 13.97 -7.35 5.13
C ASP A 47 15.16 -6.42 4.81
N LYS A 48 15.57 -6.43 3.54
CA LYS A 48 16.53 -5.51 2.97
C LYS A 48 15.94 -4.89 1.73
N THR A 49 15.89 -3.56 1.70
CA THR A 49 15.45 -2.83 0.52
C THR A 49 16.51 -2.98 -0.59
N ALA A 50 16.07 -3.07 -1.85
CA ALA A 50 16.97 -3.12 -3.00
C ALA A 50 17.89 -1.88 -3.00
N ARG A 51 19.13 -2.01 -3.49
CA ARG A 51 20.14 -0.95 -3.42
C ARG A 51 19.59 0.38 -3.97
N GLY A 52 19.66 1.43 -3.17
CA GLY A 52 19.19 2.78 -3.54
C GLY A 52 17.73 3.05 -3.22
N PHE A 53 16.90 2.04 -2.96
CA PHE A 53 15.51 2.21 -2.55
C PHE A 53 15.39 2.39 -1.04
N SER A 54 14.47 3.26 -0.62
CA SER A 54 14.04 3.39 0.76
C SER A 54 12.53 3.54 0.83
N LEU A 55 11.94 3.02 1.91
CA LEU A 55 10.56 3.32 2.24
C LEU A 55 10.38 4.84 2.38
N ARG A 56 9.39 5.39 1.66
CA ARG A 56 9.05 6.81 1.65
C ARG A 56 7.79 7.09 2.45
N SER A 57 6.77 6.26 2.28
CA SER A 57 5.51 6.38 3.00
C SER A 57 4.82 5.03 3.14
N ILE A 58 4.01 4.92 4.20
CA ILE A 58 3.02 3.86 4.34
C ILE A 58 1.66 4.53 4.42
N GLU A 59 0.73 4.11 3.57
CA GLU A 59 -0.65 4.57 3.56
C GLU A 59 -1.57 3.42 3.88
N MET A 60 -2.61 3.69 4.66
CA MET A 60 -3.67 2.74 4.94
C MET A 60 -5.02 3.33 4.53
N THR A 61 -5.87 2.51 3.94
CA THR A 61 -7.21 2.91 3.55
C THR A 61 -8.20 1.83 3.89
N LYS A 62 -9.42 2.23 4.29
CA LYS A 62 -10.51 1.28 4.52
C LYS A 62 -11.08 0.89 3.17
N VAL A 63 -11.11 -0.42 2.92
CA VAL A 63 -11.70 -1.00 1.71
C VAL A 63 -12.97 -1.73 2.07
N PRO A 64 -14.05 -1.53 1.29
CA PRO A 64 -15.32 -2.21 1.54
C PRO A 64 -15.15 -3.72 1.35
N ALA A 65 -16.09 -4.46 1.93
CA ALA A 65 -16.10 -5.92 1.92
C ALA A 65 -15.86 -6.54 0.53
N GLY A 66 -16.43 -5.91 -0.50
CA GLY A 66 -16.06 -6.10 -1.90
C GLY A 66 -15.88 -7.55 -2.36
N PHE A 67 -15.03 -7.72 -3.38
CA PHE A 67 -14.71 -8.97 -4.09
C PHE A 67 -14.24 -10.12 -3.18
N SER A 68 -13.93 -9.85 -1.91
CA SER A 68 -13.37 -10.81 -0.96
C SER A 68 -14.41 -11.56 -0.12
N GLY A 69 -15.65 -11.07 -0.04
CA GLY A 69 -16.68 -11.61 0.86
C GLY A 69 -16.31 -11.54 2.36
N LEU A 70 -15.24 -10.82 2.70
CA LEU A 70 -14.84 -10.48 4.07
C LEU A 70 -15.42 -9.11 4.40
N GLY A 71 -15.78 -8.82 5.66
CA GLY A 71 -16.24 -7.47 6.06
C GLY A 71 -15.20 -6.38 5.79
N GLU A 72 -15.49 -5.11 6.08
CA GLU A 72 -14.54 -3.99 5.89
C GLU A 72 -13.13 -4.31 6.41
N ARG A 73 -12.10 -3.98 5.62
CA ARG A 73 -10.69 -4.23 5.95
C ARG A 73 -9.83 -3.00 5.70
N HIS A 74 -8.62 -3.02 6.25
CA HIS A 74 -7.58 -2.07 5.89
C HIS A 74 -6.71 -2.65 4.77
N ALA A 75 -6.64 -1.96 3.63
CA ALA A 75 -5.59 -2.16 2.66
C ALA A 75 -4.42 -1.23 3.00
N VAL A 76 -3.20 -1.69 2.77
CA VAL A 76 -1.96 -0.96 3.05
C VAL A 76 -1.17 -0.82 1.77
N ARG A 77 -0.66 0.38 1.50
CA ARG A 77 0.33 0.68 0.46
C ARG A 77 1.63 1.09 1.13
N MET A 78 2.74 0.48 0.73
CA MET A 78 4.08 0.92 1.09
C MET A 78 4.79 1.42 -0.16
N ARG A 79 5.18 2.69 -0.17
CA ARG A 79 5.86 3.31 -1.30
C ARG A 79 7.37 3.35 -1.08
N PHE A 80 8.11 2.82 -2.04
CA PHE A 80 9.57 2.83 -2.05
C PHE A 80 10.07 3.70 -3.19
N ILE A 81 10.97 4.63 -2.87
CA ILE A 81 11.60 5.50 -3.86
C ILE A 81 13.08 5.20 -3.94
N ASN A 82 13.65 5.24 -5.13
CA ASN A 82 15.10 5.22 -5.28
C ASN A 82 15.64 6.63 -5.04
N LYS A 83 16.66 6.78 -4.19
CA LYS A 83 17.28 8.09 -3.90
C LYS A 83 18.16 8.61 -5.03
N HIS A 84 18.56 7.74 -5.95
CA HIS A 84 19.50 8.05 -7.03
C HIS A 84 18.83 8.15 -8.40
N THR A 85 17.55 7.77 -8.51
CA THR A 85 16.78 7.78 -9.76
C THR A 85 15.35 8.24 -9.49
N THR A 86 14.58 8.52 -10.54
CA THR A 86 13.15 8.85 -10.43
C THR A 86 12.25 7.61 -10.29
N THR A 87 12.84 6.42 -10.10
CA THR A 87 12.09 5.18 -10.03
C THR A 87 11.49 4.97 -8.65
N ALA A 88 10.27 4.47 -8.65
CA ALA A 88 9.54 4.11 -7.45
C ALA A 88 8.77 2.82 -7.69
N PHE A 89 8.50 2.09 -6.61
CA PHE A 89 7.57 0.99 -6.63
C PHE A 89 6.75 1.00 -5.35
N ASP A 90 5.56 0.43 -5.44
CA ASP A 90 4.63 0.27 -4.35
C ASP A 90 4.42 -1.21 -4.06
N ILE A 91 4.26 -1.54 -2.79
CA ILE A 91 3.76 -2.84 -2.33
C ILE A 91 2.38 -2.60 -1.72
N TYR A 92 1.36 -3.15 -2.36
CA TYR A 92 0.00 -3.15 -1.88
C TYR A 92 -0.29 -4.46 -1.16
N GLN A 93 -1.00 -4.39 -0.04
CA GLN A 93 -1.33 -5.53 0.79
C GLN A 93 -2.75 -5.41 1.31
N VAL A 94 -3.51 -6.49 1.26
CA VAL A 94 -4.85 -6.56 1.82
C VAL A 94 -5.05 -7.90 2.53
N PRO A 95 -5.65 -7.93 3.74
CA PRO A 95 -5.96 -9.17 4.43
C PRO A 95 -7.01 -10.01 3.71
N THR A 96 -6.66 -11.26 3.37
CA THR A 96 -7.50 -12.22 2.64
C THR A 96 -7.40 -13.63 3.23
N SER A 97 -8.19 -13.91 4.26
CA SER A 97 -8.33 -15.29 4.74
C SER A 97 -9.05 -16.20 3.74
N LYS A 98 -9.79 -15.63 2.76
CA LYS A 98 -10.64 -16.39 1.82
C LYS A 98 -10.41 -16.09 0.33
N SER A 99 -9.50 -15.20 -0.05
CA SER A 99 -9.24 -14.96 -1.47
C SER A 99 -8.62 -16.20 -2.12
N VAL A 100 -9.25 -16.69 -3.18
CA VAL A 100 -8.77 -17.81 -4.00
C VAL A 100 -7.87 -17.31 -5.14
N ASN A 101 -7.90 -16.00 -5.45
CA ASN A 101 -7.17 -15.42 -6.57
C ASN A 101 -6.66 -14.01 -6.24
N ALA A 102 -5.41 -13.95 -5.76
CA ALA A 102 -4.74 -12.71 -5.40
C ALA A 102 -4.69 -11.72 -6.57
N SER A 103 -4.45 -12.19 -7.79
CA SER A 103 -4.36 -11.29 -8.96
C SER A 103 -5.66 -10.56 -9.25
N LYS A 104 -6.81 -11.27 -9.23
CA LYS A 104 -8.12 -10.63 -9.46
C LYS A 104 -8.47 -9.67 -8.34
N HIS A 105 -8.17 -10.05 -7.10
CA HIS A 105 -8.50 -9.21 -5.95
C HIS A 105 -7.64 -7.95 -5.88
N MET A 106 -6.34 -8.06 -6.15
CA MET A 106 -5.45 -6.90 -6.22
C MET A 106 -5.79 -6.01 -7.42
N ASP A 107 -6.16 -6.56 -8.57
CA ASP A 107 -6.62 -5.76 -9.72
C ASP A 107 -7.91 -4.96 -9.38
N TRP A 108 -8.86 -5.59 -8.67
CA TRP A 108 -10.05 -4.89 -8.17
C TRP A 108 -9.69 -3.76 -7.20
N LEU A 109 -8.79 -4.02 -6.24
CA LEU A 109 -8.33 -3.02 -5.28
C LEU A 109 -7.72 -1.81 -6.00
N LEU A 110 -6.84 -2.05 -6.97
CA LEU A 110 -6.09 -1.01 -7.66
C LEU A 110 -6.98 -0.18 -8.60
N LYS A 111 -7.97 -0.80 -9.24
CA LYS A 111 -8.97 -0.11 -10.07
C LYS A 111 -10.02 0.65 -9.27
N GLY A 112 -10.18 0.32 -7.99
CA GLY A 112 -11.17 0.95 -7.11
C GLY A 112 -10.86 2.39 -6.71
N GLY A 113 -9.66 2.91 -7.01
CA GLY A 113 -9.29 4.29 -6.73
C GLY A 113 -9.07 4.60 -5.24
N TYR A 114 -8.84 3.58 -4.41
CA TYR A 114 -8.67 3.75 -2.95
C TYR A 114 -7.31 4.36 -2.54
N PHE A 115 -6.34 4.40 -3.45
CA PHE A 115 -5.02 4.98 -3.26
C PHE A 115 -4.74 6.02 -4.36
N GLU A 116 -4.22 7.18 -3.97
CA GLU A 116 -3.86 8.25 -4.92
C GLU A 116 -2.62 7.87 -5.74
N GLY A 117 -2.64 8.13 -7.05
CA GLY A 117 -1.52 7.86 -7.95
C GLY A 117 -1.72 6.68 -8.90
N GLY A 118 -2.74 5.86 -8.67
CA GLY A 118 -3.19 4.82 -9.61
C GLY A 118 -2.12 3.81 -10.04
N VAL A 119 -2.51 2.90 -10.94
CA VAL A 119 -1.58 2.00 -11.63
C VAL A 119 -1.53 2.43 -13.09
N SER A 120 -0.35 2.77 -13.59
CA SER A 120 -0.16 3.04 -15.00
C SER A 120 -0.14 1.73 -15.78
N HIS A 121 -0.60 1.76 -17.04
CA HIS A 121 -0.46 0.63 -17.97
C HIS A 121 1.01 0.30 -18.29
N LEU A 122 1.93 1.21 -17.96
CA LEU A 122 3.38 1.02 -18.11
C LEU A 122 4.03 0.40 -16.86
N ASP A 123 3.27 0.24 -15.78
CA ASP A 123 3.80 -0.34 -14.56
C ASP A 123 3.83 -1.87 -14.64
N THR A 124 4.90 -2.44 -14.11
CA THR A 124 4.96 -3.87 -13.87
C THR A 124 4.07 -4.22 -12.69
N PHE A 125 3.10 -5.09 -12.93
CA PHE A 125 2.20 -5.63 -11.92
C PHE A 125 2.48 -7.11 -11.69
N VAL A 126 2.82 -7.45 -10.45
CA VAL A 126 2.97 -8.83 -10.00
C VAL A 126 2.21 -8.99 -8.70
N SER A 127 1.44 -10.06 -8.56
CA SER A 127 0.74 -10.36 -7.32
C SER A 127 1.02 -11.77 -6.83
N MET A 128 0.91 -11.96 -5.51
CA MET A 128 1.00 -13.26 -4.88
C MET A 128 0.12 -13.30 -3.63
N LYS A 129 -0.23 -14.52 -3.22
CA LYS A 129 -0.81 -14.77 -1.90
C LYS A 129 0.32 -15.18 -0.94
N ARG A 130 0.31 -14.62 0.27
CA ARG A 130 1.28 -14.96 1.31
C ARG A 130 0.62 -14.98 2.68
N GLY A 131 0.43 -16.19 3.22
CA GLY A 131 -0.43 -16.41 4.38
C GLY A 131 -1.85 -15.92 4.09
N ASP A 132 -2.41 -15.16 5.03
CA ASP A 132 -3.73 -14.54 4.92
C ASP A 132 -3.68 -13.15 4.27
N MET A 133 -2.73 -12.89 3.37
CA MET A 133 -2.60 -11.61 2.67
C MET A 133 -2.51 -11.83 1.16
N ASP A 134 -3.24 -11.01 0.41
CA ASP A 134 -2.94 -10.79 -1.01
C ASP A 134 -2.01 -9.59 -1.10
N ILE A 135 -0.95 -9.74 -1.89
CA ILE A 135 0.12 -8.76 -2.03
C ILE A 135 0.32 -8.49 -3.51
N ALA A 136 0.51 -7.22 -3.87
CA ALA A 136 0.92 -6.83 -5.21
C ALA A 136 2.10 -5.88 -5.18
N PHE A 137 3.00 -6.07 -6.13
CA PHE A 137 4.01 -5.12 -6.54
C PHE A 137 3.46 -4.32 -7.72
N VAL A 138 3.65 -3.00 -7.68
CA VAL A 138 3.40 -2.09 -8.80
C VAL A 138 4.60 -1.16 -8.93
N GLY A 139 5.19 -1.04 -10.11
CA GLY A 139 6.24 -0.04 -10.33
C GLY A 139 6.70 0.07 -11.77
N GLY A 140 7.15 1.26 -12.13
CA GLY A 140 7.72 1.54 -13.45
C GLY A 140 9.20 1.15 -13.52
N LEU A 141 9.64 0.69 -14.69
CA LEU A 141 11.05 0.37 -14.99
C LEU A 141 11.68 -0.73 -14.12
N VAL A 142 10.86 -1.58 -13.49
CA VAL A 142 11.30 -2.80 -12.80
C VAL A 142 10.76 -4.00 -13.56
N SER A 143 11.60 -4.98 -13.91
CA SER A 143 11.14 -6.15 -14.67
C SER A 143 10.28 -7.10 -13.83
N GLU A 144 9.36 -7.82 -14.47
CA GLU A 144 8.51 -8.81 -13.82
C GLU A 144 9.29 -9.87 -13.01
N PRO A 145 10.41 -10.44 -13.49
CA PRO A 145 11.21 -11.37 -12.69
C PRO A 145 11.80 -10.72 -11.41
N SER A 146 12.24 -9.46 -11.50
CA SER A 146 12.77 -8.73 -10.35
C SER A 146 11.68 -8.45 -9.31
N ALA A 147 10.48 -8.08 -9.77
CA ALA A 147 9.33 -7.89 -8.91
C ALA A 147 8.91 -9.20 -8.20
N LYS A 148 8.88 -10.33 -8.94
CA LYS A 148 8.63 -11.67 -8.37
C LYS A 148 9.66 -12.04 -7.31
N GLU A 149 10.94 -11.79 -7.58
CA GLU A 149 12.02 -12.09 -6.63
C GLU A 149 11.97 -11.18 -5.39
N LEU A 150 11.57 -9.92 -5.54
CA LEU A 150 11.35 -9.05 -4.40
C LEU A 150 10.21 -9.55 -3.52
N LEU A 151 9.08 -9.91 -4.13
CA LEU A 151 7.90 -10.41 -3.42
C LEU A 151 8.17 -11.75 -2.71
N SER A 152 9.00 -12.63 -3.30
CA SER A 152 9.39 -13.91 -2.68
C SER A 152 10.22 -13.72 -1.40
N ARG A 153 10.99 -12.62 -1.30
CA ARG A 153 11.88 -12.32 -0.17
C ARG A 153 11.27 -11.48 0.94
N LEU A 154 10.01 -11.07 0.84
CA LEU A 154 9.35 -10.33 1.91
C LEU A 154 9.34 -11.11 3.23
N VAL A 155 9.45 -10.39 4.34
CA VAL A 155 9.36 -10.95 5.70
C VAL A 155 8.13 -10.42 6.40
N ALA A 156 7.53 -11.24 7.25
CA ALA A 156 6.37 -10.84 8.04
C ALA A 156 6.83 -9.99 9.23
N VAL A 157 6.36 -8.74 9.26
CA VAL A 157 6.44 -7.85 10.42
C VAL A 157 5.13 -7.98 11.19
N LYS A 158 5.22 -8.50 12.41
CA LYS A 158 4.06 -8.79 13.26
C LYS A 158 3.74 -7.59 14.15
N PRO A 159 2.46 -7.35 14.48
CA PRO A 159 2.07 -6.32 15.43
C PRO A 159 2.72 -6.57 16.80
N ASP A 160 3.10 -5.51 17.50
CA ASP A 160 3.63 -5.63 18.86
C ASP A 160 2.49 -6.01 19.82
N PRO A 161 2.54 -7.20 20.47
CA PRO A 161 1.51 -7.60 21.42
C PRO A 161 1.52 -6.76 22.71
N SER A 162 2.62 -6.09 23.04
CA SER A 162 2.77 -5.28 24.25
C SER A 162 2.12 -3.89 24.13
N ALA A 163 2.03 -3.35 22.91
CA ALA A 163 1.40 -2.07 22.61
C ALA A 163 -0.12 -2.03 22.88
N ARG A 164 -0.76 -3.19 23.16
CA ARG A 164 -2.20 -3.29 23.47
C ARG A 164 -2.55 -3.17 24.95
N ARG A 165 -1.57 -3.03 25.83
CA ARG A 165 -1.78 -3.07 27.29
C ARG A 165 -1.98 -1.70 27.95
N ASN A 166 -2.06 -0.61 27.17
CA ASN A 166 -2.26 0.75 27.67
C ASN A 166 -3.56 1.36 27.14
#